data_AF-A0A226UF25-F1
#
_entry.id   AF-A0A226UF25-F1
#
_cell.length_a   1.000
_cell.length_b   1.000
_cell.length_c   1.000
_cell.angle_alpha   90.00
_cell.angle_beta   90.00
_cell.angle_gamma   90.00
#
_symmetry.space_group_name_H-M   'P 1'
#
loop_
_entity.id
_entity.type
_entity.pdbx_description
1 polymer ?
#
loop_
_entity_poly.entity_id
_entity_poly.type
_entity_poly.pdbx_seq_one_letter_code
_entity_poly.pdbx_strand_id
1 'polypeptide(L)'
;MVDISLKSRLYAPFARVVQKANIGHTYTYVLQMYKNNTYVSRAKNGASISSPTPGLTLVGRTGAEIKAGKNKYAAGGHTQTWEYAGPTGDGSWFIGTKPNDDRWTTQIARVKYNSGRVSNNTQMARISNLVEITNGDWHGKHIKRVEAAVSPNYKYLMIATVWTDNSGHFGLYELPKVNALLNGNPGGNVTVSELKQCQAGEVIDIDNFVGRIGSIQGYDIDDDLNVYVSSQYDPTHADSNKRKIVKFSWEQPGALNTLDLTGAIKMV
;
A
#
# COMPACT_ATOMS: atom_id res chain seq x y z
N MET A 1 8.27 -2.32 -27.71
CA MET A 1 7.37 -1.20 -27.37
C MET A 1 6.40 -1.72 -26.33
N VAL A 2 6.27 -1.07 -25.16
CA VAL A 2 5.29 -1.49 -24.15
C VAL A 2 3.93 -0.94 -24.58
N ASP A 3 2.95 -1.81 -24.80
CA ASP A 3 1.59 -1.40 -25.14
C ASP A 3 0.87 -0.95 -23.85
N ILE A 4 0.59 0.35 -23.75
CA ILE A 4 -0.12 0.96 -22.63
C ILE A 4 -1.51 1.33 -23.14
N SER A 5 -2.53 0.62 -22.64
CA SER A 5 -3.93 0.90 -22.95
C SER A 5 -4.67 1.43 -21.72
N LEU A 6 -5.54 2.42 -21.94
CA LEU A 6 -6.45 2.94 -20.91
C LEU A 6 -7.47 1.85 -20.54
N LYS A 7 -7.47 1.41 -19.28
CA LYS A 7 -8.44 0.41 -18.77
C LYS A 7 -9.70 1.02 -18.17
N SER A 8 -9.57 2.13 -17.45
CA SER A 8 -10.70 2.83 -16.82
C SER A 8 -10.36 4.30 -16.60
N ARG A 9 -11.33 5.19 -16.75
CA ARG A 9 -11.25 6.59 -16.31
C ARG A 9 -12.05 6.73 -15.01
N LEU A 10 -11.49 7.42 -14.03
CA LEU A 10 -12.19 7.72 -12.78
C LEU A 10 -12.02 9.19 -12.42
N TYR A 11 -13.12 9.86 -12.12
CA TYR A 11 -13.12 11.22 -11.62
C TYR A 11 -13.18 11.19 -10.09
N ALA A 12 -12.05 11.36 -9.42
CA ALA A 12 -12.03 11.17 -7.97
C ALA A 12 -12.89 12.24 -7.25
N PRO A 13 -13.62 11.90 -6.15
CA PRO A 13 -14.52 12.83 -5.45
C PRO A 13 -13.83 14.08 -4.91
N PHE A 14 -12.54 13.95 -4.59
CA PHE A 14 -11.74 15.07 -4.12
C PHE A 14 -10.81 15.53 -5.23
N ALA A 15 -10.67 16.85 -5.40
CA ALA A 15 -9.66 17.46 -6.27
C ALA A 15 -8.25 17.34 -5.65
N ARG A 16 -7.80 16.10 -5.45
CA ARG A 16 -6.55 15.72 -4.79
C ARG A 16 -5.95 14.51 -5.50
N VAL A 17 -4.65 14.34 -5.34
CA VAL A 17 -3.91 13.22 -5.92
C VAL A 17 -4.52 11.87 -5.50
N VAL A 18 -4.62 10.97 -6.49
CA VAL A 18 -4.94 9.56 -6.25
C VAL A 18 -3.68 8.89 -5.73
N GLN A 19 -3.83 8.12 -4.66
CA GLN A 19 -2.71 7.41 -4.04
C GLN A 19 -2.62 5.96 -4.53
N LYS A 20 -3.76 5.34 -4.84
CA LYS A 20 -3.87 4.00 -5.42
C LYS A 20 -5.21 3.84 -6.14
N ALA A 21 -5.22 3.04 -7.20
CA ALA A 21 -6.43 2.56 -7.83
C ALA A 21 -6.38 1.03 -7.93
N ASN A 22 -7.53 0.39 -7.85
CA ASN A 22 -7.69 -1.05 -8.10
C ASN A 22 -8.92 -1.26 -8.99
N ILE A 23 -8.76 -2.00 -10.09
CA ILE A 23 -9.83 -2.26 -11.06
C ILE A 23 -10.29 -3.70 -10.85
N GLY A 24 -11.44 -3.87 -10.20
CA GLY A 24 -12.09 -5.17 -10.07
C GLY A 24 -12.98 -5.47 -11.28
N HIS A 25 -13.60 -6.65 -11.26
CA HIS A 25 -14.51 -7.08 -12.34
C HIS A 25 -15.71 -6.12 -12.55
N THR A 26 -16.27 -5.60 -11.45
CA THR A 26 -17.49 -4.76 -11.49
C THR A 26 -17.20 -3.29 -11.23
N TYR A 27 -16.20 -3.00 -10.38
CA TYR A 27 -15.96 -1.66 -9.85
C TYR A 27 -14.48 -1.28 -9.95
N THR A 28 -14.23 -0.01 -10.26
CA THR A 28 -12.94 0.64 -10.07
C THR A 28 -12.96 1.37 -8.74
N TYR A 29 -11.99 1.06 -7.89
CA TYR A 29 -11.77 1.68 -6.58
C TYR A 29 -10.65 2.72 -6.69
N VAL A 30 -10.78 3.81 -5.94
CA VAL A 30 -9.73 4.82 -5.80
C VAL A 30 -9.56 5.19 -4.33
N LEU A 31 -8.30 5.22 -3.92
CA LEU A 31 -7.85 5.68 -2.62
C LEU A 31 -7.28 7.09 -2.75
N GLN A 32 -7.75 8.00 -1.88
CA GLN A 32 -7.25 9.37 -1.78
C GLN A 32 -6.96 9.73 -0.33
N MET A 33 -5.98 10.62 -0.14
CA MET A 33 -5.76 11.28 1.15
C MET A 33 -6.26 12.72 1.08
N TYR A 34 -7.10 13.12 2.04
CA TYR A 34 -7.58 14.50 2.14
C TYR A 34 -7.83 14.92 3.60
N LYS A 35 -7.36 16.11 4.00
CA LYS A 35 -7.43 16.60 5.39
C LYS A 35 -6.94 15.56 6.42
N ASN A 36 -5.86 14.85 6.09
CA ASN A 36 -5.25 13.76 6.87
C ASN A 36 -6.04 12.45 6.95
N ASN A 37 -7.24 12.36 6.38
CA ASN A 37 -7.99 11.10 6.33
C ASN A 37 -7.68 10.34 5.05
N THR A 38 -7.81 9.02 5.13
CA THR A 38 -7.79 8.12 3.98
C THR A 38 -9.22 7.84 3.56
N TYR A 39 -9.53 8.03 2.28
CA TYR A 39 -10.84 7.77 1.72
C TYR A 39 -10.74 6.73 0.62
N VAL A 40 -11.70 5.80 0.59
CA VAL A 40 -11.87 4.90 -0.53
C VAL A 40 -13.25 5.10 -1.14
N SER A 41 -13.25 5.34 -2.45
CA SER A 41 -14.45 5.48 -3.26
C SER A 41 -14.43 4.47 -4.39
N ARG A 42 -15.60 4.14 -4.96
CA ARG A 42 -15.69 3.26 -6.12
C ARG A 42 -16.80 3.70 -7.06
N ALA A 43 -16.70 3.31 -8.31
CA ALA A 43 -17.84 3.30 -9.23
C ALA A 43 -17.78 2.09 -10.15
N LYS A 44 -18.91 1.80 -10.81
CA LYS A 44 -18.98 0.74 -11.80
C LYS A 44 -17.97 1.03 -12.91
N ASN A 45 -17.36 -0.02 -13.46
CA ASN A 45 -16.41 0.11 -14.56
C ASN A 45 -17.03 0.87 -15.74
N GLY A 46 -16.29 1.82 -16.31
CA GLY A 46 -16.75 2.69 -17.40
C GLY A 46 -17.65 3.87 -16.96
N ALA A 47 -18.03 3.96 -15.68
CA ALA A 47 -18.81 5.09 -15.19
C ALA A 47 -17.92 6.27 -14.76
N SER A 48 -18.31 7.49 -15.14
CA SER A 48 -17.76 8.72 -14.58
C SER A 48 -18.25 8.92 -13.15
N ILE A 49 -17.35 9.41 -12.30
CA ILE A 49 -17.61 9.64 -10.89
C ILE A 49 -17.80 11.16 -10.67
N SER A 50 -19.04 11.65 -10.56
CA SER A 50 -19.27 13.08 -10.34
C SER A 50 -19.38 13.49 -8.88
N SER A 51 -19.66 12.59 -7.92
CA SER A 51 -19.65 12.90 -6.47
C SER A 51 -19.92 11.69 -5.55
N PRO A 52 -19.09 10.63 -5.50
CA PRO A 52 -19.33 9.46 -4.68
C PRO A 52 -19.04 9.84 -3.23
N THR A 53 -19.98 9.54 -2.35
CA THR A 53 -19.66 9.47 -0.93
C THR A 53 -18.66 8.32 -0.74
N PRO A 54 -17.52 8.55 -0.08
CA PRO A 54 -16.57 7.48 0.18
C PRO A 54 -17.26 6.38 0.99
N GLY A 55 -17.12 5.13 0.54
CA GLY A 55 -17.66 3.97 1.27
C GLY A 55 -16.88 3.71 2.55
N LEU A 56 -15.59 4.09 2.54
CA LEU A 56 -14.68 3.99 3.67
C LEU A 56 -13.98 5.32 3.91
N THR A 57 -13.95 5.73 5.18
CA THR A 57 -13.12 6.82 5.69
C THR A 57 -12.31 6.32 6.88
N LEU A 58 -10.99 6.32 6.78
CA LEU A 58 -10.09 6.13 7.92
C LEU A 58 -9.63 7.49 8.44
N VAL A 59 -9.89 7.77 9.71
CA VAL A 59 -9.54 9.06 10.33
C VAL A 59 -8.06 9.08 10.68
N GLY A 60 -7.33 10.07 10.17
CA GLY A 60 -5.92 10.26 10.52
C GLY A 60 -5.69 11.34 11.56
N ARG A 61 -4.41 11.67 11.78
CA ARG A 61 -3.97 12.65 12.79
C ARG A 61 -3.83 14.04 12.20
N THR A 62 -4.33 15.03 12.92
CA THR A 62 -4.06 16.44 12.65
C THR A 62 -2.64 16.83 13.09
N GLY A 63 -2.13 17.95 12.58
CA GLY A 63 -0.84 18.50 13.02
C GLY A 63 -0.80 18.85 14.51
N ALA A 64 -1.93 19.27 15.09
CA ALA A 64 -2.05 19.56 16.51
C ALA A 64 -1.95 18.28 17.36
N GLU A 65 -2.61 17.20 16.93
CA GLU A 65 -2.51 15.89 17.61
C GLU A 65 -1.10 15.30 17.54
N ILE A 66 -0.41 15.48 16.40
CA ILE A 66 0.99 15.07 16.25
C ILE A 66 1.88 15.81 17.25
N LYS A 67 1.82 17.15 17.27
CA LYS A 67 2.61 17.97 18.22
C LYS A 67 2.32 17.66 19.69
N ALA A 68 1.06 17.34 20.01
CA ALA A 68 0.64 17.01 21.37
C ALA A 68 0.87 15.53 21.74
N GLY A 69 1.43 14.69 20.85
CA GLY A 69 1.61 13.26 21.09
C GLY A 69 0.30 12.47 21.24
N LYS A 70 -0.82 13.01 20.75
CA LYS A 70 -2.17 12.43 20.87
C LYS A 70 -2.57 11.61 19.65
N ASN A 71 -3.60 10.78 19.83
CA ASN A 71 -4.23 9.99 18.77
C ASN A 71 -3.25 9.09 17.98
N LYS A 72 -2.27 8.47 18.68
CA LYS A 72 -1.25 7.60 18.08
C LYS A 72 -1.82 6.31 17.44
N TYR A 73 -3.10 6.03 17.68
CA TYR A 73 -3.83 4.88 17.16
C TYR A 73 -4.83 5.26 16.06
N ALA A 74 -4.68 6.44 15.44
CA ALA A 74 -5.54 6.84 14.33
C ALA A 74 -5.57 5.78 13.23
N ALA A 75 -6.74 5.55 12.63
CA ALA A 75 -6.91 4.53 11.61
C ALA A 75 -6.29 4.91 10.26
N GLY A 76 -6.35 6.20 9.90
CA GLY A 76 -6.00 6.72 8.58
C GLY A 76 -4.64 7.42 8.54
N GLY A 77 -4.08 7.52 7.35
CA GLY A 77 -2.79 8.13 7.08
C GLY A 77 -2.48 8.12 5.59
N HIS A 78 -1.26 8.51 5.24
CA HIS A 78 -0.74 8.33 3.89
C HIS A 78 -0.41 6.85 3.67
N THR A 79 -1.09 6.25 2.69
CA THR A 79 -0.87 4.89 2.20
C THR A 79 -1.16 4.83 0.71
N GLN A 80 -0.49 3.93 0.02
CA GLN A 80 -0.66 3.55 -1.37
C GLN A 80 -1.18 2.12 -1.50
N THR A 81 -1.77 1.57 -0.42
CA THR A 81 -2.29 0.20 -0.35
C THR A 81 -3.81 0.20 -0.37
N TRP A 82 -4.38 -0.47 -1.37
CA TRP A 82 -5.78 -0.86 -1.41
C TRP A 82 -5.88 -2.15 -2.24
N GLU A 83 -5.75 -3.29 -1.56
CA GLU A 83 -5.60 -4.59 -2.21
C GLU A 83 -6.70 -5.55 -1.79
N TYR A 84 -7.36 -6.19 -2.75
CA TYR A 84 -8.39 -7.16 -2.42
C TYR A 84 -7.76 -8.34 -1.68
N ALA A 85 -8.32 -8.73 -0.53
CA ALA A 85 -7.75 -9.80 0.29
C ALA A 85 -7.98 -11.20 -0.30
N GLY A 86 -8.49 -11.29 -1.52
CA GLY A 86 -8.76 -12.55 -2.21
C GLY A 86 -9.99 -13.29 -1.67
N PRO A 87 -10.33 -14.45 -2.26
CA PRO A 87 -11.55 -15.20 -1.91
C PRO A 87 -11.62 -15.65 -0.45
N THR A 88 -10.48 -15.89 0.20
CA THR A 88 -10.41 -16.32 1.61
C THR A 88 -10.42 -15.15 2.60
N GLY A 89 -10.40 -13.91 2.10
CA GLY A 89 -10.30 -12.68 2.88
C GLY A 89 -11.64 -12.04 3.25
N ASP A 90 -12.73 -12.81 3.34
CA ASP A 90 -14.07 -12.41 3.80
C ASP A 90 -14.76 -11.24 3.05
N GLY A 91 -14.28 -10.91 1.85
CA GLY A 91 -14.71 -9.75 1.07
C GLY A 91 -14.05 -8.42 1.50
N SER A 92 -13.05 -8.49 2.38
CA SER A 92 -12.26 -7.35 2.83
C SER A 92 -11.08 -7.03 1.90
N TRP A 93 -10.42 -5.93 2.24
CA TRP A 93 -9.30 -5.33 1.54
C TRP A 93 -8.20 -5.00 2.52
N PHE A 94 -6.95 -5.14 2.10
CA PHE A 94 -5.79 -4.63 2.82
C PHE A 94 -5.61 -3.14 2.57
N ILE A 95 -5.24 -2.39 3.61
CA ILE A 95 -5.00 -0.95 3.58
C ILE A 95 -3.96 -0.56 4.63
N GLY A 96 -3.13 0.45 4.37
CA GLY A 96 -2.25 1.00 5.40
C GLY A 96 -3.04 1.61 6.56
N THR A 97 -2.56 1.42 7.79
CA THR A 97 -3.13 2.02 9.00
C THR A 97 -2.05 2.48 9.99
N LYS A 98 -2.47 3.15 11.08
CA LYS A 98 -1.62 3.65 12.17
C LYS A 98 -0.47 4.54 11.66
N PRO A 99 -0.74 5.83 11.41
CA PRO A 99 0.26 6.74 10.88
C PRO A 99 1.35 7.07 11.92
N ASN A 100 2.59 7.22 11.45
CA ASN A 100 3.67 7.88 12.18
C ASN A 100 3.46 9.41 12.22
N ASP A 101 4.43 10.15 12.77
CA ASP A 101 4.36 11.61 12.89
C ASP A 101 4.50 12.32 11.52
N ASP A 102 5.09 11.65 10.52
CA ASP A 102 5.10 12.08 9.11
C ASP A 102 3.81 11.71 8.35
N ARG A 103 2.83 11.15 9.07
CA ARG A 103 1.52 10.69 8.59
C ARG A 103 1.53 9.44 7.73
N TRP A 104 2.69 8.83 7.46
CA TRP A 104 2.78 7.57 6.73
C TRP A 104 2.35 6.39 7.59
N THR A 105 1.57 5.48 7.00
CA THR A 105 1.11 4.29 7.70
C THR A 105 2.27 3.35 8.03
N THR A 106 2.17 2.67 9.17
CA THR A 106 3.21 1.78 9.70
C THR A 106 2.70 0.36 9.97
N GLN A 107 1.43 0.10 9.69
CA GLN A 107 0.77 -1.19 9.81
C GLN A 107 -0.11 -1.44 8.57
N ILE A 108 -0.50 -2.69 8.34
CA ILE A 108 -1.47 -3.07 7.31
C ILE A 108 -2.73 -3.60 8.01
N ALA A 109 -3.88 -2.97 7.79
CA ALA A 109 -5.17 -3.43 8.28
C ALA A 109 -5.94 -4.19 7.21
N ARG A 110 -6.93 -4.98 7.66
CA ARG A 110 -7.96 -5.58 6.81
C ARG A 110 -9.33 -4.98 7.12
N VAL A 111 -10.03 -4.50 6.09
CA VAL A 111 -11.31 -3.77 6.24
C VAL A 111 -12.25 -3.98 5.05
N LYS A 112 -13.56 -3.90 5.28
CA LYS A 112 -14.56 -3.90 4.20
C LYS A 112 -14.75 -2.50 3.64
N TYR A 113 -14.98 -2.40 2.33
CA TYR A 113 -15.19 -1.11 1.64
C TYR A 113 -16.33 -0.27 2.24
N ASN A 114 -17.42 -0.89 2.72
CA ASN A 114 -18.59 -0.18 3.25
C ASN A 114 -18.60 -0.08 4.79
N SER A 115 -17.43 -0.13 5.44
CA SER A 115 -17.35 0.03 6.90
C SER A 115 -17.62 1.46 7.38
N GLY A 116 -17.88 2.42 6.49
CA GLY A 116 -18.18 3.79 6.85
C GLY A 116 -16.95 4.50 7.44
N ARG A 117 -17.09 5.08 8.64
CA ARG A 117 -16.02 5.85 9.30
C ARG A 117 -15.33 5.02 10.38
N VAL A 118 -14.03 4.81 10.24
CA VAL A 118 -13.17 4.12 11.21
C VAL A 118 -12.17 5.12 11.79
N SER A 119 -12.16 5.29 13.11
CA SER A 119 -11.37 6.33 13.76
C SER A 119 -10.06 5.80 14.35
N ASN A 120 -10.04 4.54 14.77
CA ASN A 120 -8.91 3.92 15.44
C ASN A 120 -8.48 2.63 14.71
N ASN A 121 -7.17 2.41 14.56
CA ASN A 121 -6.62 1.23 13.89
C ASN A 121 -7.01 -0.08 14.59
N THR A 122 -7.30 -0.04 15.89
CA THR A 122 -7.77 -1.20 16.68
C THR A 122 -9.19 -1.63 16.37
N GLN A 123 -9.95 -0.86 15.59
CA GLN A 123 -11.26 -1.28 15.09
C GLN A 123 -11.16 -2.24 13.90
N MET A 124 -9.95 -2.51 13.40
CA MET A 124 -9.67 -3.38 12.27
C MET A 124 -8.69 -4.47 12.68
N ALA A 125 -8.86 -5.67 12.12
CA ALA A 125 -7.81 -6.68 12.17
C ALA A 125 -6.57 -6.12 11.45
N ARG A 126 -5.38 -6.27 12.03
CA ARG A 126 -4.18 -5.62 11.50
C ARG A 126 -2.92 -6.45 11.73
N ILE A 127 -1.98 -6.25 10.83
CA ILE A 127 -0.63 -6.78 10.90
C ILE A 127 0.28 -5.70 11.47
N SER A 128 0.98 -5.99 12.56
CA SER A 128 1.90 -5.08 13.24
C SER A 128 3.34 -5.55 13.21
N ASN A 129 4.22 -4.79 13.86
CA ASN A 129 5.62 -5.12 14.02
C ASN A 129 6.36 -5.28 12.70
N LEU A 130 5.89 -4.61 11.64
CA LEU A 130 6.41 -4.76 10.27
C LEU A 130 7.88 -4.33 10.13
N VAL A 131 8.47 -3.69 11.15
CA VAL A 131 9.90 -3.38 11.21
C VAL A 131 10.75 -4.66 11.25
N GLU A 132 10.18 -5.77 11.72
CA GLU A 132 10.82 -7.08 11.79
C GLU A 132 10.88 -7.78 10.42
N ILE A 133 10.32 -7.19 9.34
CA ILE A 133 10.50 -7.70 7.97
C ILE A 133 11.91 -7.37 7.53
N THR A 134 12.87 -8.21 7.87
CA THR A 134 14.27 -8.11 7.42
C THR A 134 15.00 -9.39 7.83
N ASN A 135 16.12 -9.72 7.18
CA ASN A 135 17.09 -10.67 7.74
C ASN A 135 18.16 -9.99 8.62
N GLY A 136 18.16 -8.65 8.67
CA GLY A 136 19.10 -7.84 9.44
C GLY A 136 18.63 -7.54 10.87
N ASP A 137 19.46 -6.77 11.59
CA ASP A 137 19.09 -6.26 12.92
C ASP A 137 18.11 -5.08 12.78
N TRP A 138 16.90 -5.28 13.29
CA TRP A 138 15.84 -4.28 13.30
C TRP A 138 15.78 -3.50 14.62
N HIS A 139 16.57 -3.86 15.64
CA HIS A 139 16.53 -3.18 16.92
C HIS A 139 16.97 -1.70 16.77
N GLY A 140 16.14 -0.79 17.29
CA GLY A 140 16.37 0.66 17.16
C GLY A 140 16.05 1.23 15.77
N LYS A 141 15.57 0.41 14.83
CA LYS A 141 15.13 0.88 13.51
C LYS A 141 13.67 1.34 13.54
N HIS A 142 13.32 2.21 12.60
CA HIS A 142 12.00 2.81 12.52
C HIS A 142 11.44 2.75 11.11
N ILE A 143 10.16 2.36 11.00
CA ILE A 143 9.42 2.38 9.74
C ILE A 143 9.13 3.82 9.34
N LYS A 144 9.56 4.19 8.14
CA LYS A 144 9.15 5.40 7.45
C LYS A 144 7.77 5.24 6.81
N ARG A 145 7.52 4.10 6.15
CA ARG A 145 6.23 3.74 5.54
C ARG A 145 6.12 2.24 5.30
N VAL A 146 4.88 1.74 5.21
CA VAL A 146 4.57 0.37 4.78
C VAL A 146 3.49 0.36 3.70
N GLU A 147 3.63 -0.57 2.76
CA GLU A 147 2.64 -0.86 1.73
C GLU A 147 2.51 -2.37 1.52
N ALA A 148 1.46 -2.80 0.81
CA ALA A 148 1.23 -4.20 0.46
C ALA A 148 0.74 -4.36 -0.99
N ALA A 149 0.98 -5.55 -1.55
CA ALA A 149 0.47 -6.00 -2.84
C ALA A 149 0.01 -7.47 -2.74
N VAL A 150 -1.01 -7.86 -3.50
CA VAL A 150 -1.53 -9.23 -3.54
C VAL A 150 -1.34 -9.78 -4.96
N SER A 151 -0.81 -11.00 -5.08
CA SER A 151 -0.61 -11.62 -6.40
C SER A 151 -1.96 -11.88 -7.09
N PRO A 152 -2.05 -11.76 -8.43
CA PRO A 152 -3.29 -11.95 -9.18
C PRO A 152 -4.02 -13.27 -8.90
N ASN A 153 -3.28 -14.36 -8.69
CA ASN A 153 -3.83 -15.67 -8.35
C ASN A 153 -4.24 -15.83 -6.87
N TYR A 154 -4.11 -14.77 -6.06
CA TYR A 154 -4.42 -14.74 -4.64
C TYR A 154 -3.65 -15.77 -3.79
N LYS A 155 -2.46 -16.20 -4.24
CA LYS A 155 -1.59 -17.08 -3.46
C LYS A 155 -0.73 -16.30 -2.47
N TYR A 156 -0.31 -15.09 -2.82
CA TYR A 156 0.69 -14.35 -2.05
C TYR A 156 0.23 -12.96 -1.64
N LEU A 157 0.63 -12.56 -0.43
CA LEU A 157 0.65 -11.20 0.04
C LEU A 157 2.12 -10.78 0.16
N MET A 158 2.50 -9.72 -0.55
CA MET A 158 3.74 -9.00 -0.33
C MET A 158 3.49 -7.85 0.63
N ILE A 159 4.37 -7.69 1.62
CA ILE A 159 4.43 -6.48 2.45
C ILE A 159 5.79 -5.82 2.24
N ALA A 160 5.80 -4.55 1.88
CA ALA A 160 6.99 -3.74 1.64
C ALA A 160 7.11 -2.66 2.71
N THR A 161 8.20 -2.64 3.47
CA THR A 161 8.54 -1.55 4.38
C THR A 161 9.69 -0.72 3.82
N VAL A 162 9.69 0.55 4.19
CA VAL A 162 10.84 1.43 4.03
C VAL A 162 11.21 1.94 5.40
N TRP A 163 12.47 1.82 5.78
CA TRP A 163 12.99 2.37 7.04
C TRP A 163 13.40 3.84 6.88
N THR A 164 13.63 4.51 8.00
CA THR A 164 14.04 5.93 8.02
C THR A 164 15.39 6.21 7.36
N ASP A 165 16.25 5.20 7.24
CA ASP A 165 17.53 5.26 6.51
C ASP A 165 17.39 4.98 5.00
N ASN A 166 16.14 4.92 4.50
CA ASN A 166 15.77 4.67 3.11
C ASN A 166 16.06 3.26 2.57
N SER A 167 16.45 2.31 3.42
CA SER A 167 16.45 0.89 3.06
C SER A 167 15.01 0.38 2.85
N GLY A 168 14.87 -0.61 1.97
CA GLY A 168 13.60 -1.23 1.63
C GLY A 168 13.63 -2.72 1.98
N HIS A 169 12.56 -3.21 2.60
CA HIS A 169 12.46 -4.58 3.04
C HIS A 169 11.13 -5.20 2.66
N PHE A 170 11.16 -6.40 2.09
CA PHE A 170 9.99 -7.03 1.49
C PHE A 170 9.82 -8.43 2.05
N GLY A 171 8.64 -8.72 2.61
CA GLY A 171 8.26 -10.04 3.07
C GLY A 171 7.20 -10.65 2.17
N LEU A 172 7.30 -11.95 1.91
CA LEU A 172 6.32 -12.71 1.13
C LEU A 172 5.61 -13.74 2.01
N TYR A 173 4.27 -13.72 1.98
CA TYR A 173 3.43 -14.56 2.81
C TYR A 173 2.37 -15.27 2.00
N GLU A 174 2.00 -16.49 2.40
CA GLU A 174 0.86 -17.18 1.80
C GLU A 174 -0.44 -16.48 2.22
N LEU A 175 -1.13 -15.89 1.25
CA LEU A 175 -2.34 -15.12 1.50
C LEU A 175 -3.42 -15.92 2.26
N PRO A 176 -3.70 -17.20 1.96
CA PRO A 176 -4.65 -17.99 2.75
C PRO A 176 -4.29 -18.10 4.24
N LYS A 177 -2.99 -18.23 4.57
CA LYS A 177 -2.53 -18.29 5.96
C LYS A 177 -2.69 -16.95 6.67
N VAL A 178 -2.32 -15.85 6.00
CA VAL A 178 -2.54 -14.49 6.52
C VAL A 178 -4.02 -14.25 6.78
N ASN A 179 -4.89 -14.61 5.82
CA ASN A 179 -6.33 -14.45 5.95
C ASN A 179 -6.91 -15.29 7.09
N ALA A 180 -6.45 -16.52 7.28
CA ALA A 180 -6.90 -17.37 8.38
C ALA A 180 -6.60 -16.73 9.76
N LEU A 181 -5.39 -16.19 9.94
CA LEU A 181 -5.00 -15.50 11.18
C LEU A 181 -5.86 -14.26 11.43
N LEU A 182 -6.08 -13.44 10.40
CA LEU A 182 -6.89 -12.22 10.51
C LEU A 182 -8.40 -12.51 10.67
N ASN A 183 -8.92 -13.58 10.05
CA ASN A 183 -10.30 -14.05 10.22
C ASN A 183 -10.57 -14.48 11.66
N GLY A 184 -9.60 -15.15 12.30
CA GLY A 184 -9.68 -15.56 13.70
C GLY A 184 -9.52 -14.42 14.71
N ASN A 185 -9.21 -13.19 14.26
CA ASN A 185 -8.85 -12.08 15.14
C ASN A 185 -9.49 -10.73 14.72
N PRO A 186 -10.83 -10.61 14.65
CA PRO A 186 -11.49 -9.38 14.22
C PRO A 186 -11.21 -8.22 15.20
N GLY A 187 -10.69 -7.09 14.69
CA GLY A 187 -10.22 -5.97 15.53
C GLY A 187 -8.89 -6.24 16.26
N GLY A 188 -8.37 -7.45 16.13
CA GLY A 188 -7.16 -7.87 16.80
C GLY A 188 -5.88 -7.55 16.04
N ASN A 189 -4.78 -7.96 16.66
CA ASN A 189 -3.43 -7.72 16.19
C ASN A 189 -2.76 -9.06 15.89
N VAL A 190 -2.21 -9.20 14.69
CA VAL A 190 -1.31 -10.29 14.30
C VAL A 190 0.05 -9.65 14.09
N THR A 191 1.08 -10.04 14.84
CA THR A 191 2.44 -9.56 14.58
C THR A 191 2.97 -10.22 13.31
N VAL A 192 3.91 -9.55 12.65
CA VAL A 192 4.52 -10.12 11.44
C VAL A 192 5.25 -11.44 11.72
N SER A 193 5.79 -11.63 12.92
CA SER A 193 6.41 -12.88 13.36
C SER A 193 5.42 -14.04 13.50
N GLU A 194 4.13 -13.77 13.68
CA GLU A 194 3.08 -14.80 13.62
C GLU A 194 2.76 -15.21 12.17
N LEU A 195 3.06 -14.35 11.19
CA LEU A 195 2.94 -14.69 9.78
C LEU A 195 4.13 -15.57 9.39
N LYS A 196 3.94 -16.90 9.39
CA LYS A 196 4.94 -17.82 8.83
C LYS A 196 5.21 -17.41 7.37
N GLN A 197 6.44 -16.99 7.08
CA GLN A 197 6.88 -16.59 5.74
C GLN A 197 6.83 -17.80 4.78
N CYS A 198 6.70 -17.53 3.48
CA CYS A 198 6.72 -18.58 2.46
C CYS A 198 8.08 -19.28 2.43
N GLN A 199 8.13 -20.61 2.30
CA GLN A 199 9.40 -21.38 2.26
C GLN A 199 10.37 -21.02 1.10
N ALA A 200 10.00 -20.11 0.19
CA ALA A 200 10.87 -19.63 -0.88
C ALA A 200 11.31 -18.18 -0.61
N GLY A 201 12.60 -17.95 -0.33
CA GLY A 201 13.25 -16.63 -0.39
C GLY A 201 12.68 -15.56 0.53
N GLU A 202 12.38 -15.90 1.79
CA GLU A 202 11.47 -15.23 2.73
C GLU A 202 11.49 -13.69 2.80
N VAL A 203 12.66 -13.06 2.60
CA VAL A 203 12.82 -11.61 2.71
C VAL A 203 13.80 -11.07 1.67
N ILE A 204 13.47 -9.92 1.09
CA ILE A 204 14.39 -9.10 0.30
C ILE A 204 14.75 -7.86 1.11
N ASP A 205 16.05 -7.61 1.28
CA ASP A 205 16.59 -6.38 1.84
C ASP A 205 17.34 -5.61 0.74
N ILE A 206 17.02 -4.33 0.55
CA ILE A 206 17.68 -3.46 -0.44
C ILE A 206 18.16 -2.18 0.23
N ASP A 207 19.48 -2.06 0.34
CA ASP A 207 20.13 -0.84 0.84
C ASP A 207 19.84 0.36 -0.06
N ASN A 208 19.61 1.51 0.59
CA ASN A 208 19.30 2.78 -0.05
C ASN A 208 18.22 2.65 -1.15
N PHE A 209 17.23 1.79 -0.93
CA PHE A 209 16.15 1.52 -1.87
C PHE A 209 15.50 2.81 -2.39
N VAL A 210 15.11 3.74 -1.52
CA VAL A 210 14.50 5.01 -1.95
C VAL A 210 15.48 5.84 -2.78
N GLY A 211 16.78 5.84 -2.49
CA GLY A 211 17.78 6.54 -3.31
C GLY A 211 17.93 5.95 -4.71
N ARG A 212 17.75 4.63 -4.87
CA ARG A 212 17.82 3.92 -6.15
C ARG A 212 16.54 4.07 -6.98
N ILE A 213 15.39 4.13 -6.32
CA ILE A 213 14.07 4.24 -6.97
C ILE A 213 13.68 5.70 -7.19
N GLY A 214 13.86 6.57 -6.21
CA GLY A 214 13.26 7.90 -6.15
C GLY A 214 11.92 7.89 -5.41
N SER A 215 11.01 8.79 -5.80
CA SER A 215 9.71 8.97 -5.15
C SER A 215 8.72 7.84 -5.48
N ILE A 216 8.54 6.91 -4.54
CA ILE A 216 7.68 5.73 -4.70
C ILE A 216 6.19 6.10 -4.68
N GLN A 217 5.48 5.73 -5.75
CA GLN A 217 4.05 5.98 -5.96
C GLN A 217 3.17 4.74 -5.74
N GLY A 218 3.74 3.54 -5.67
CA GLY A 218 3.01 2.32 -5.36
C GLY A 218 3.80 1.06 -5.66
N TYR A 219 3.27 -0.07 -5.19
CA TYR A 219 3.81 -1.41 -5.41
C TYR A 219 2.77 -2.31 -6.05
N ASP A 220 3.24 -3.30 -6.79
CA ASP A 220 2.47 -4.45 -7.27
C ASP A 220 3.36 -5.71 -7.35
N ILE A 221 2.75 -6.88 -7.39
CA ILE A 221 3.44 -8.17 -7.54
C ILE A 221 2.68 -9.06 -8.53
N ASP A 222 3.39 -9.78 -9.39
CA ASP A 222 2.77 -10.79 -10.28
C ASP A 222 2.84 -12.22 -9.72
N ASP A 223 2.25 -13.17 -10.45
CA ASP A 223 2.20 -14.57 -10.04
C ASP A 223 3.57 -15.28 -10.10
N ASP A 224 4.53 -14.69 -10.83
CA ASP A 224 5.92 -15.15 -10.95
C ASP A 224 6.85 -14.45 -9.94
N LEU A 225 6.27 -13.76 -8.94
CA LEU A 225 6.98 -13.07 -7.86
C LEU A 225 7.90 -11.93 -8.35
N ASN A 226 7.58 -11.33 -9.49
CA ASN A 226 8.17 -10.06 -9.88
C ASN A 226 7.47 -8.93 -9.13
N VAL A 227 8.29 -8.01 -8.59
CA VAL A 227 7.84 -6.80 -7.92
C VAL A 227 7.94 -5.62 -8.86
N TYR A 228 6.90 -4.81 -8.89
CA TYR A 228 6.79 -3.59 -9.67
C TYR A 228 6.63 -2.40 -8.75
N VAL A 229 7.42 -1.35 -8.99
CA VAL A 229 7.42 -0.14 -8.18
C VAL A 229 7.25 1.06 -9.10
N SER A 230 6.11 1.74 -9.00
CA SER A 230 5.92 2.98 -9.75
C SER A 230 6.65 4.13 -9.06
N SER A 231 7.32 4.97 -9.84
CA SER A 231 8.08 6.10 -9.32
C SER A 231 7.82 7.36 -10.13
N GLN A 232 7.50 8.44 -9.42
CA GLN A 232 7.36 9.78 -9.95
C GLN A 232 7.44 10.78 -8.79
N TYR A 233 8.12 11.90 -8.98
CA TYR A 233 8.09 13.00 -8.03
C TYR A 233 6.79 13.82 -8.13
N ASP A 234 6.50 14.59 -7.08
CA ASP A 234 5.38 15.52 -7.11
C ASP A 234 5.57 16.58 -8.23
N PRO A 235 4.48 17.23 -8.70
CA PRO A 235 4.54 18.15 -9.84
C PRO A 235 5.49 19.35 -9.68
N THR A 236 5.89 19.70 -8.46
CA THR A 236 6.76 20.86 -8.19
C THR A 236 8.24 20.50 -8.16
N HIS A 237 8.58 19.21 -8.12
CA HIS A 237 9.96 18.75 -8.17
C HIS A 237 10.58 18.91 -9.56
N ALA A 238 11.89 19.17 -9.63
CA ALA A 238 12.61 19.33 -10.89
C ALA A 238 12.51 18.09 -11.80
N ASP A 239 12.44 16.91 -11.18
CA ASP A 239 12.32 15.60 -11.86
C ASP A 239 10.87 15.07 -11.93
N SER A 240 9.86 15.93 -11.82
CA SER A 240 8.43 15.54 -11.83
C SER A 240 7.96 14.86 -13.12
N ASN A 241 8.69 15.04 -14.23
CA ASN A 241 8.43 14.41 -15.51
C ASN A 241 9.06 13.00 -15.63
N LYS A 242 10.04 12.65 -14.80
CA LYS A 242 10.77 11.37 -14.84
C LYS A 242 9.93 10.25 -14.21
N ARG A 243 8.99 9.72 -15.00
CA ARG A 243 8.12 8.60 -14.61
C ARG A 243 8.80 7.30 -14.97
N LYS A 244 8.74 6.33 -14.07
CA LYS A 244 9.25 4.99 -14.35
C LYS A 244 8.53 3.91 -13.58
N ILE A 245 8.62 2.69 -14.09
CA ILE A 245 8.34 1.47 -13.34
C ILE A 245 9.68 0.76 -13.12
N VAL A 246 9.99 0.43 -11.88
CA VAL A 246 11.14 -0.42 -11.55
C VAL A 246 10.64 -1.83 -11.30
N LYS A 247 11.29 -2.81 -11.91
CA LYS A 247 11.01 -4.25 -11.79
C LYS A 247 12.21 -4.95 -11.15
N PHE A 248 11.95 -5.82 -10.19
CA PHE A 248 12.88 -6.83 -9.69
C PHE A 248 12.11 -8.10 -9.34
N SER A 249 12.78 -9.16 -8.92
CA SER A 249 12.10 -10.41 -8.53
C SER A 249 12.71 -10.99 -7.26
N TRP A 250 11.98 -11.91 -6.64
CA TRP A 250 12.49 -12.70 -5.52
C TRP A 250 13.74 -13.53 -5.87
N GLU A 251 13.86 -13.95 -7.13
CA GLU A 251 15.05 -14.67 -7.60
C GLU A 251 16.25 -13.75 -7.85
N GLN A 252 16.02 -12.47 -8.15
CA GLN A 252 17.06 -11.48 -8.47
C GLN A 252 16.80 -10.12 -7.78
N PRO A 253 16.81 -10.06 -6.44
CA PRO A 253 16.39 -8.88 -5.69
C PRO A 253 17.24 -7.63 -5.94
N GLY A 254 18.52 -7.81 -6.32
CA GLY A 254 19.44 -6.70 -6.62
C GLY A 254 19.30 -6.10 -8.02
N ALA A 255 18.64 -6.81 -8.95
CA ALA A 255 18.54 -6.46 -10.36
C ALA A 255 17.34 -5.53 -10.62
N LEU A 256 17.50 -4.26 -10.23
CA LEU A 256 16.48 -3.22 -10.44
C LEU A 256 16.43 -2.79 -11.91
N ASN A 257 15.58 -3.43 -12.69
CA ASN A 257 15.34 -3.10 -14.10
C ASN A 257 14.36 -1.92 -14.21
N THR A 258 14.67 -0.92 -15.03
CA THR A 258 13.83 0.29 -15.15
C THR A 258 13.17 0.37 -16.52
N LEU A 259 11.86 0.56 -16.51
CA LEU A 259 11.09 1.00 -17.68
C LEU A 259 10.83 2.51 -17.56
N ASP A 260 11.42 3.30 -18.45
CA ASP A 260 11.18 4.74 -18.55
C ASP A 260 9.83 5.03 -19.22
N LEU A 261 9.04 5.89 -18.58
CA LEU A 261 7.70 6.31 -19.01
C LEU A 261 7.61 7.83 -19.24
N THR A 262 8.74 8.55 -19.28
CA THR A 262 8.79 10.02 -19.43
C THR A 262 8.07 10.51 -20.70
N GLY A 263 8.08 9.71 -21.77
CA GLY A 263 7.37 9.97 -23.03
C GLY A 263 5.99 9.32 -23.17
N ALA A 264 5.56 8.50 -22.21
CA ALA A 264 4.26 7.86 -22.26
C ALA A 264 3.13 8.90 -22.05
N ILE A 265 2.01 8.74 -22.77
CA ILE A 265 0.89 9.68 -22.75
C ILE A 265 0.50 10.02 -21.30
N LYS A 266 0.42 11.31 -20.98
CA LYS A 266 -0.13 11.79 -19.71
C LYS A 266 -1.59 11.35 -19.63
N MET A 267 -1.88 10.26 -18.91
CA MET A 267 -3.25 9.95 -18.51
C MET A 267 -3.64 10.95 -17.40
N VAL A 268 -4.27 12.05 -17.83
CA VAL A 268 -4.95 13.03 -16.97
C VAL A 268 -6.41 12.61 -16.82
#